data_AF-A0A542W240-F1
#
_entry.id   AF-A0A542W240-F1
#
_cell.length_a   1.000
_cell.length_b   1.000
_cell.length_c   1.000
_cell.angle_alpha   90.00
_cell.angle_beta   90.00
_cell.angle_gamma   90.00
#
_symmetry.space_group_name_H-M   'P 1'
#
loop_
_entity.id
_entity.type
_entity.pdbx_description
1 polymer ?
#
loop_
_entity_poly.entity_id
_entity_poly.type
_entity_poly.pdbx_seq_one_letter_code
_entity_poly.pdbx_strand_id
1 'polypeptide(L)'
;MFMIVRWSGFGMVSAFLLIAAMLGATFLLRPIFLQSMTLHQAAYMADGIGLLFGAVLNLFMARLFKKIWSKTEHSFLGVGMTGWSVMAVIGGIALIIYSYYL
;
A
#
# COMPACT_ATOMS: atom_id res chain seq x y z
N MET A 1 -4.62 24.49 -19.81
CA MET A 1 -3.44 23.63 -19.66
C MET A 1 -3.92 22.25 -19.22
N PHE A 2 -4.13 21.33 -20.17
CA PHE A 2 -4.57 19.97 -19.85
C PHE A 2 -3.37 19.21 -19.29
N MET A 3 -3.42 18.87 -18.01
CA MET A 3 -2.44 18.02 -17.37
C MET A 3 -2.64 16.60 -17.90
N ILE A 4 -1.92 16.24 -18.98
CA ILE A 4 -1.87 14.87 -19.47
C ILE A 4 -1.25 14.04 -18.36
N VAL A 5 -2.07 13.26 -17.65
CA VAL A 5 -1.62 12.22 -16.72
C VAL A 5 -0.85 11.21 -17.55
N ARG A 6 0.48 11.33 -17.58
CA ARG A 6 1.34 10.31 -18.15
C ARG A 6 1.36 9.16 -17.17
N TRP A 7 0.48 8.19 -17.41
CA TRP A 7 0.52 6.87 -16.79
C TRP A 7 1.93 6.31 -16.98
N SER A 8 2.70 6.32 -15.89
CA SER A 8 4.04 5.76 -15.89
C SER A 8 3.96 4.33 -15.38
N GLY A 9 4.71 3.42 -15.99
CA GLY A 9 4.84 2.05 -15.48
C GLY A 9 5.25 2.02 -14.00
N PHE A 10 5.98 3.03 -13.53
CA PHE A 10 6.38 3.17 -12.13
C PHE A 10 5.25 3.48 -11.14
N GLY A 11 4.31 4.36 -11.51
CA GLY A 11 3.12 4.58 -10.67
C GLY A 11 2.26 3.30 -10.58
N MET A 12 2.19 2.55 -11.69
CA MET A 12 1.50 1.27 -11.73
C MET A 12 2.18 0.26 -10.79
N VAL A 13 3.52 0.14 -10.85
CA VAL A 13 4.32 -0.69 -9.94
C VAL A 13 4.05 -0.36 -8.46
N SER A 14 3.90 0.92 -8.12
CA SER A 14 3.55 1.33 -6.75
C SER A 14 2.20 0.77 -6.29
N ALA A 15 1.16 0.85 -7.12
CA ALA A 15 -0.15 0.30 -6.77
C ALA A 15 -0.09 -1.23 -6.63
N PHE A 16 0.59 -1.92 -7.54
CA PHE A 16 0.78 -3.37 -7.47
C PHE A 16 1.58 -3.80 -6.25
N LEU A 17 2.61 -3.05 -5.86
CA LEU A 17 3.42 -3.34 -4.69
C LEU A 17 2.58 -3.26 -3.40
N LEU A 18 1.73 -2.23 -3.30
CA LEU A 18 0.80 -2.08 -2.17
C LEU A 18 -0.23 -3.21 -2.11
N ILE A 19 -0.83 -3.57 -3.24
CA ILE A 19 -1.79 -4.68 -3.32
C ILE A 19 -1.11 -6.02 -2.99
N ALA A 20 0.08 -6.26 -3.52
CA ALA A 20 0.84 -7.48 -3.25
C ALA A 20 1.23 -7.58 -1.76
N ALA A 21 1.62 -6.48 -1.13
CA ALA A 21 1.92 -6.43 0.30
C ALA A 21 0.66 -6.70 1.15
N MET A 22 -0.48 -6.10 0.77
CA MET A 22 -1.77 -6.36 1.41
C MET A 22 -2.14 -7.84 1.33
N LEU A 23 -2.22 -8.39 0.11
CA LEU A 23 -2.55 -9.80 -0.13
C LEU A 23 -1.57 -10.74 0.59
N GLY A 24 -0.27 -10.46 0.51
CA GLY A 24 0.76 -11.23 1.20
C GLY A 24 0.52 -11.27 2.71
N ALA A 25 0.21 -10.12 3.32
CA ALA A 25 -0.14 -10.06 4.73
C ALA A 25 -1.45 -10.79 5.04
N THR A 26 -2.47 -10.71 4.17
CA THR A 26 -3.71 -11.48 4.32
C THR A 26 -3.42 -12.97 4.38
N PHE A 27 -2.61 -13.51 3.47
CA PHE A 27 -2.34 -14.95 3.44
C PHE A 27 -1.44 -15.42 4.59
N LEU A 28 -0.50 -14.58 5.04
CA LEU A 28 0.46 -14.94 6.09
C LEU A 28 -0.07 -14.69 7.51
N LEU A 29 -0.70 -13.54 7.75
CA LEU A 29 -1.10 -13.09 9.09
C LEU A 29 -2.53 -13.46 9.44
N ARG A 30 -3.46 -13.55 8.48
CA ARG A 30 -4.87 -13.91 8.77
C ARG A 30 -4.99 -15.25 9.50
N PRO A 31 -4.28 -16.34 9.14
CA PRO A 31 -4.35 -17.60 9.89
C PRO A 31 -3.90 -17.47 11.35
N ILE A 32 -2.96 -16.56 11.63
CA ILE A 32 -2.46 -16.28 12.98
C ILE A 32 -3.53 -15.51 13.77
N PHE A 33 -4.10 -14.45 13.19
CA PHE A 33 -5.14 -13.66 13.84
C PHE A 33 -6.45 -14.43 14.06
N LEU A 34 -6.78 -15.37 13.18
CA LEU A 34 -7.95 -16.24 13.32
C LEU A 34 -7.93 -17.11 14.59
N GLN A 35 -6.78 -17.25 15.27
CA GLN A 35 -6.69 -17.96 16.54
C GLN A 35 -7.33 -17.18 17.70
N SER A 36 -7.44 -15.86 17.58
CA SER A 36 -7.91 -14.97 18.65
C SER A 36 -8.97 -13.95 18.22
N MET A 37 -9.27 -13.86 16.92
CA MET A 37 -10.18 -12.87 16.33
C MET A 37 -11.20 -13.55 15.41
N THR A 38 -12.33 -12.88 15.17
CA THR A 38 -13.31 -13.29 14.15
C THR A 38 -12.72 -13.17 12.74
N LEU A 39 -13.33 -13.85 11.76
CA LEU A 39 -12.85 -13.83 10.37
C LEU A 39 -12.73 -12.43 9.78
N HIS A 40 -13.67 -11.54 10.09
CA HIS A 40 -13.70 -10.18 9.56
C HIS A 40 -12.63 -9.31 10.23
N GLN A 41 -12.51 -9.38 11.56
CA GLN A 41 -11.42 -8.71 12.30
C GLN A 41 -10.04 -9.17 11.78
N ALA A 42 -9.82 -10.48 11.71
CA ALA A 42 -8.54 -11.03 11.26
C ALA A 42 -8.17 -10.59 9.84
N ALA A 43 -9.15 -10.47 8.94
CA ALA A 43 -8.93 -9.98 7.58
C ALA A 43 -8.54 -8.50 7.57
N TYR A 44 -9.31 -7.62 8.24
CA TYR A 44 -9.02 -6.18 8.27
C TYR A 44 -7.70 -5.86 8.99
N MET A 45 -7.38 -6.58 10.07
CA MET A 45 -6.09 -6.45 10.76
C MET A 45 -4.92 -6.83 9.84
N ALA A 46 -5.02 -7.97 9.15
CA ALA A 46 -3.98 -8.43 8.24
C ALA A 46 -3.80 -7.49 7.04
N ASP A 47 -4.89 -7.07 6.42
CA ASP A 47 -4.87 -6.15 5.28
C ASP A 47 -4.29 -4.79 5.68
N GLY A 48 -4.67 -4.29 6.86
CA GLY A 48 -4.18 -3.04 7.39
C GLY A 48 -2.67 -3.06 7.66
N ILE A 49 -2.16 -4.13 8.29
CA ILE A 49 -0.71 -4.33 8.50
C ILE A 49 0.02 -4.46 7.16
N GLY A 50 -0.56 -5.19 6.19
CA GLY A 50 0.00 -5.35 4.86
C GLY A 50 0.13 -4.02 4.11
N LEU A 51 -0.88 -3.16 4.20
CA LEU A 51 -0.83 -1.82 3.61
C LEU A 51 0.23 -0.92 4.28
N LEU A 52 0.36 -0.96 5.62
CA LEU A 52 1.40 -0.23 6.33
C LEU A 52 2.80 -0.68 5.90
N PHE A 53 3.04 -1.99 5.90
CA PHE A 53 4.32 -2.54 5.48
C PHE A 53 4.61 -2.26 4.00
N GLY A 54 3.60 -2.42 3.14
CA GLY A 54 3.66 -2.08 1.74
C GLY A 54 4.01 -0.61 1.50
N ALA A 55 3.46 0.31 2.29
CA ALA A 55 3.76 1.74 2.18
C ALA A 55 5.24 2.03 2.50
N VAL A 56 5.80 1.38 3.51
CA VAL A 56 7.23 1.53 3.84
C VAL A 56 8.11 1.01 2.69
N LEU A 57 7.81 -0.18 2.17
CA LEU A 57 8.52 -0.75 1.02
C LEU A 57 8.38 0.13 -0.23
N ASN A 58 7.20 0.69 -0.47
CA ASN A 58 6.94 1.55 -1.62
C ASN A 58 7.74 2.85 -1.55
N LEU A 59 7.83 3.47 -0.36
CA LEU A 59 8.69 4.65 -0.13
C LEU A 59 10.17 4.32 -0.30
N PHE A 60 10.60 3.13 0.15
CA PHE A 60 11.97 2.67 -0.05
C PHE A 60 12.28 2.50 -1.55
N MET A 61 11.36 1.89 -2.31
CA MET A 61 11.48 1.78 -3.76
C MET A 61 11.49 3.15 -4.45
N ALA A 62 10.64 4.08 -4.02
CA ALA A 62 10.64 5.44 -4.54
C ALA A 62 12.00 6.14 -4.36
N ARG A 63 12.66 5.95 -3.20
CA ARG A 63 14.01 6.48 -2.94
C ARG A 63 15.06 5.82 -3.82
N LEU A 64 15.01 4.50 -3.99
CA LEU A 64 15.93 3.78 -4.88
C LEU A 64 15.79 4.26 -6.33
N PHE A 65 14.57 4.40 -6.82
CA PHE A 65 14.33 4.85 -8.19
C PHE A 65 14.73 6.30 -8.42
N LYS A 66 14.49 7.20 -7.46
CA LYS A 66 14.94 8.60 -7.54
C LYS A 66 16.47 8.72 -7.65
N LYS A 67 17.22 7.77 -7.06
CA LYS A 67 18.68 7.73 -7.17
C LYS A 67 19.15 7.29 -8.58
N ILE A 68 18.36 6.49 -9.28
CA ILE A 68 18.73 5.90 -10.58
C ILE A 68 18.21 6.77 -11.74
N TRP A 69 17.05 7.42 -11.58
CA TRP A 69 16.41 8.21 -12.64
C TRP A 69 16.13 9.64 -12.15
N SER A 70 16.77 10.63 -12.75
CA SER A 70 16.67 12.04 -12.34
C SER A 70 15.42 12.77 -12.85
N LYS A 71 14.66 12.15 -13.77
CA LYS A 71 13.44 12.70 -14.37
C LYS A 71 12.26 11.74 -14.19
N THR A 72 11.76 11.62 -12.96
CA THR A 72 10.64 10.70 -12.68
C THR A 72 9.41 11.47 -12.23
N GLU A 73 8.79 12.20 -13.15
CA GLU A 73 7.36 12.48 -13.04
C GLU A 73 6.61 11.18 -13.34
N HIS A 74 6.59 10.32 -12.32
CA HIS A 74 5.99 9.00 -12.40
C HIS A 74 4.78 8.95 -11.49
N SER A 75 3.61 8.96 -12.12
CA SER A 75 2.32 8.89 -11.46
C SER A 75 1.47 7.77 -12.05
N PHE A 76 0.52 7.30 -11.25
CA PHE A 76 -0.58 6.44 -11.64
C PHE A 76 -1.85 7.09 -11.09
N LEU A 77 -2.84 7.31 -11.95
CA LEU A 77 -4.01 8.16 -11.67
C LEU A 77 -3.63 9.59 -11.23
N GLY A 78 -2.50 10.14 -11.70
CA GLY A 78 -2.02 11.45 -11.28
C GLY A 78 -1.40 11.49 -9.87
N VAL A 79 -1.32 10.34 -9.20
CA VAL A 79 -0.71 10.19 -7.87
C VAL A 79 0.63 9.47 -7.98
N GLY A 80 1.69 10.06 -7.44
CA GLY A 80 3.03 9.45 -7.37
C GLY A 80 3.17 8.42 -6.26
N MET A 81 4.29 7.70 -6.23
CA MET A 81 4.55 6.64 -5.22
C MET A 81 4.40 7.13 -3.77
N THR A 82 4.83 8.37 -3.49
CA THR A 82 4.65 8.99 -2.17
C THR A 82 3.18 9.15 -1.81
N GLY A 83 2.34 9.63 -2.74
CA GLY A 83 0.91 9.81 -2.50
C GLY A 83 0.19 8.48 -2.29
N TRP A 84 0.53 7.45 -3.08
CA TRP A 84 0.04 6.08 -2.89
C TRP A 84 0.44 5.51 -1.54
N SER A 85 1.66 5.78 -1.08
CA SER A 85 2.14 5.36 0.24
C SER A 85 1.38 6.04 1.36
N VAL A 86 1.11 7.35 1.25
CA VAL A 86 0.30 8.08 2.25
C VAL A 86 -1.13 7.52 2.31
N MET A 87 -1.76 7.28 1.16
CA MET A 87 -3.09 6.66 1.13
C MET A 87 -3.09 5.25 1.73
N ALA A 88 -2.06 4.44 1.46
CA ALA A 88 -1.91 3.13 2.08
C ALA A 88 -1.71 3.19 3.59
N VAL A 89 -0.97 4.19 4.10
CA VAL A 89 -0.83 4.40 5.55
C VAL A 89 -2.18 4.74 6.19
N ILE A 90 -2.91 5.71 5.61
CA ILE A 90 -4.21 6.14 6.13
C ILE A 90 -5.21 4.97 6.08
N GLY A 91 -5.31 4.29 4.93
CA GLY A 91 -6.18 3.13 4.76
C GLY A 91 -5.80 1.98 5.69
N GLY A 92 -4.50 1.71 5.87
CA GLY A 92 -4.00 0.67 6.77
C GLY A 92 -4.34 0.94 8.23
N ILE A 93 -4.13 2.17 8.71
CA ILE A 93 -4.53 2.59 10.07
C ILE A 93 -6.04 2.46 10.23
N ALA A 94 -6.83 2.93 9.27
CA ALA A 94 -8.28 2.85 9.33
C ALA A 94 -8.78 1.40 9.44
N LEU A 95 -8.21 0.46 8.68
CA LEU A 95 -8.56 -0.96 8.75
C LEU A 95 -8.20 -1.60 10.09
N ILE A 96 -7.02 -1.28 10.65
CA ILE A 96 -6.60 -1.78 11.97
C ILE A 96 -7.53 -1.26 13.07
N ILE A 97 -7.84 0.04 13.04
CA ILE A 97 -8.77 0.65 14.00
C ILE A 97 -10.15 0.01 13.86
N TYR A 98 -10.66 -0.11 12.63
CA TYR A 98 -11.95 -0.73 12.37
C TYR A 98 -12.00 -2.19 12.86
N SER A 99 -10.92 -2.96 12.64
CA SER A 99 -10.79 -4.31 13.16
C SER A 99 -10.82 -4.38 14.69
N TYR A 100 -10.33 -3.36 15.39
CA TYR A 100 -10.32 -3.35 16.85
C TYR A 100 -11.72 -3.10 17.43
N TYR A 101 -12.57 -2.37 16.69
CA TYR A 101 -13.92 -2.01 17.11
C TYR A 101 -15.01 -2.96 16.60
N LEU A 102 -14.69 -3.85 15.67
CA LEU A 102 -15.58 -4.92 15.21
C LEU A 102 -15.76 -5.98 16.31
#